data_AF-A0A0F8SDG7-F1
#
_entry.id   AF-A0A0F8SDG7-F1
#
_cell.length_a   1.000
_cell.length_b   1.000
_cell.length_c   1.000
_cell.angle_alpha   90.00
_cell.angle_beta   90.00
_cell.angle_gamma   90.00
#
_symmetry.space_group_name_H-M   'P 1'
#
loop_
_entity.id
_entity.type
_entity.pdbx_description
1 polymer ?
#
loop_
_entity_poly.entity_id
_entity_poly.type
_entity_poly.pdbx_seq_one_letter_code
_entity_poly.pdbx_strand_id
1 'polypeptide(L)'
;MVVNTDICGIKVGDQYPAHVMGIINVSPESFYKGSISSPESALGVARKMVEDGATFLDLGARSTWLFAEPISRKEELERLIPVLEALEGNVDAVISVDTMFSEIAEEALKRGADVINDVSGFTADPRMIEVVADHGCPAVVMASNKIPGDPLGMDSIIEALDSIIQAAEAGGIVPESLILDPAIGRWTEEKLSMYDFETLDDFERLNIFEKPLLAALSRKSFIGDVLGKPAAERLYGSLAAAAIAVYKGAHIIRTHDVPETSDVIKLSGALRSRTSVVKEGRYEVSVLDVKTPQDACIAMRNIGATRVGSQVMQGKCIHLMLKIRNLTTTEALIIKQEMLARGGDAALARDAVSHETETTDVLVMGTLLQFERLARKLDGQARSLPVIAEMIRECISNRTNLEYRYLR
;
A
#
# COMPACT_ATOMS: atom_id res chain seq x y z
N MET A 1 -4.05 -8.80 14.76
CA MET A 1 -3.45 -7.95 13.71
C MET A 1 -4.11 -6.58 13.70
N VAL A 2 -3.58 -5.67 14.51
CA VAL A 2 -4.00 -4.26 14.57
C VAL A 2 -2.71 -3.49 14.65
N VAL A 3 -2.46 -2.60 13.70
CA VAL A 3 -1.29 -1.72 13.79
C VAL A 3 -1.50 -0.83 15.00
N ASN A 4 -0.55 -0.85 15.92
CA ASN A 4 -0.54 -0.03 17.13
C ASN A 4 0.92 0.16 17.55
N THR A 5 1.54 1.19 16.99
CA THR A 5 2.93 1.53 17.30
C THR A 5 3.03 2.93 17.90
N ASP A 6 4.19 3.19 18.49
CA ASP A 6 4.59 4.49 18.99
C ASP A 6 5.79 4.96 18.17
N ILE A 7 5.60 6.03 17.39
CA ILE A 7 6.67 6.65 16.61
C ILE A 7 7.03 7.95 17.31
N CYS A 8 8.10 7.94 18.10
CA CYS A 8 8.62 9.11 18.81
C CYS A 8 7.55 9.85 19.65
N GLY A 9 6.71 9.10 20.37
CA GLY A 9 5.63 9.62 21.21
C GLY A 9 4.29 9.77 20.50
N ILE A 10 4.23 9.62 19.17
CA ILE A 10 3.00 9.68 18.40
C ILE A 10 2.42 8.26 18.23
N LYS A 11 1.17 8.08 18.64
CA LYS A 11 0.44 6.83 18.41
C LYS A 11 0.00 6.72 16.95
N VAL A 12 0.48 5.69 16.26
CA VAL A 12 0.19 5.43 14.85
C VAL A 12 -0.41 4.03 14.72
N GLY A 13 -1.56 3.91 14.03
CA GLY A 13 -2.22 2.61 13.88
C GLY A 13 -3.71 2.67 13.60
N ASP A 14 -4.35 1.50 13.47
CA ASP A 14 -5.76 1.38 13.05
C ASP A 14 -6.75 1.98 14.06
N GLN A 15 -6.33 2.08 15.33
CA GLN A 15 -7.16 2.60 16.43
C GLN A 15 -7.02 4.10 16.66
N TYR A 16 -6.07 4.74 15.97
CA TYR A 16 -5.77 6.16 16.15
C TYR A 16 -6.14 6.94 14.89
N PRO A 17 -6.31 8.27 15.01
CA PRO A 17 -6.44 9.14 13.84
C PRO A 17 -5.24 8.98 12.89
N ALA A 18 -5.50 9.11 11.59
CA ALA A 18 -4.42 9.23 10.62
C ALA A 18 -3.66 10.55 10.84
N HIS A 19 -2.41 10.58 10.40
CA HIS A 19 -1.49 11.70 10.59
C HIS A 19 -1.13 12.37 9.27
N VAL A 20 -0.85 13.67 9.31
CA VAL A 20 -0.27 14.40 8.17
C VAL A 20 1.24 14.50 8.35
N MET A 21 1.96 14.13 7.29
CA MET A 21 3.38 14.41 7.12
C MET A 21 3.55 15.54 6.11
N GLY A 22 3.91 16.74 6.59
CA GLY A 22 4.14 17.92 5.75
C GLY A 22 5.51 17.88 5.08
N ILE A 23 5.56 18.14 3.76
CA ILE A 23 6.80 18.12 2.99
C ILE A 23 7.48 19.50 3.03
N ILE A 24 8.72 19.55 3.51
CA ILE A 24 9.58 20.74 3.44
C ILE A 24 10.76 20.43 2.52
N ASN A 25 10.73 20.98 1.31
CA ASN A 25 11.83 20.84 0.37
C ASN A 25 12.79 22.02 0.53
N VAL A 26 14.07 21.72 0.73
CA VAL A 26 15.16 22.71 0.75
C VAL A 26 15.91 22.74 -0.59
N SER A 27 15.57 21.82 -1.49
CA SER A 27 16.16 21.70 -2.83
C SER A 27 15.49 22.65 -3.84
N PRO A 28 16.23 23.54 -4.52
CA PRO A 28 15.72 24.33 -5.65
C PRO A 28 15.17 23.48 -6.81
N GLU A 29 15.62 22.23 -6.93
CA GLU A 29 15.31 21.29 -8.02
C GLU A 29 14.02 20.48 -7.78
N SER A 30 13.25 20.82 -6.73
CA SER A 30 11.98 20.13 -6.44
C SER A 30 10.97 20.32 -7.59
N PHE A 31 10.27 19.22 -7.94
CA PHE A 31 9.26 19.21 -9.00
C PHE A 31 8.12 20.22 -8.74
N TYR A 32 7.76 20.47 -7.48
CA TYR A 32 6.77 21.47 -7.11
C TYR A 32 7.44 22.70 -6.47
N LYS A 33 7.70 23.72 -7.31
CA LYS A 33 8.41 24.95 -6.92
C LYS A 33 7.78 25.71 -5.74
N GLY A 34 6.47 25.55 -5.51
CA GLY A 34 5.76 26.18 -4.40
C GLY A 34 6.12 25.62 -3.01
N SER A 35 6.87 24.51 -2.95
CA SER A 35 7.30 23.86 -1.69
C SER A 35 8.72 24.18 -1.26
N ILE A 36 9.46 24.98 -2.03
CA ILE A 36 10.88 25.27 -1.75
C ILE A 36 10.96 26.30 -0.61
N SER A 37 11.61 25.93 0.48
CA SER A 37 11.90 26.80 1.61
C SER A 37 13.39 27.14 1.65
N SER A 38 13.74 28.37 2.01
CA SER A 38 15.12 28.70 2.35
C SER A 38 15.39 28.30 3.81
N PRO A 39 16.65 28.09 4.21
CA PRO A 39 16.97 27.82 5.61
C PRO A 39 16.37 28.85 6.59
N GLU A 40 16.34 30.12 6.18
CA GLU A 40 15.81 31.23 6.99
C GLU A 40 14.28 31.21 7.10
N SER A 41 13.57 30.62 6.13
CA SER A 41 12.11 30.52 6.15
C SER A 41 11.58 29.18 6.68
N ALA A 42 12.42 28.15 6.73
CA ALA A 42 12.04 26.78 7.04
C ALA A 42 11.34 26.64 8.41
N LEU A 43 11.83 27.33 9.45
CA LEU A 43 11.20 27.31 10.77
C LEU A 43 9.77 27.89 10.76
N GLY A 44 9.57 29.01 10.03
CA GLY A 44 8.24 29.62 9.89
C GLY A 44 7.27 28.72 9.14
N VAL A 45 7.74 28.06 8.08
CA VAL A 45 6.97 27.08 7.31
C VAL A 45 6.61 25.87 8.17
N ALA A 46 7.57 25.32 8.90
CA ALA A 46 7.36 24.18 9.80
C ALA A 46 6.32 24.49 10.89
N ARG A 47 6.46 25.62 11.58
CA ARG A 47 5.48 26.05 12.60
C ARG A 47 4.08 26.18 12.02
N LYS A 48 3.96 26.79 10.84
CA LYS A 48 2.68 26.90 10.15
C LYS A 48 2.09 25.53 9.79
N MET A 49 2.90 24.59 9.29
CA MET A 49 2.42 23.24 8.99
C MET A 49 1.91 22.53 10.25
N VAL A 50 2.58 22.70 11.40
CA VAL A 50 2.11 22.15 12.68
C VAL A 50 0.80 22.81 13.12
N GLU A 51 0.68 24.13 13.01
CA GLU A 51 -0.58 24.86 13.25
C GLU A 51 -1.72 24.37 12.33
N ASP A 52 -1.40 24.06 11.07
CA ASP A 52 -2.33 23.51 10.07
C ASP A 52 -2.61 22.01 10.28
N GLY A 53 -1.98 21.36 11.27
CA GLY A 53 -2.28 20.00 11.73
C GLY A 53 -1.29 18.91 11.34
N ALA A 54 -0.10 19.25 10.82
CA ALA A 54 0.96 18.28 10.61
C ALA A 54 1.53 17.79 11.95
N THR A 55 1.59 16.46 12.13
CA THR A 55 2.25 15.82 13.29
C THR A 55 3.62 15.26 12.92
N PHE A 56 3.89 15.09 11.63
CA PHE A 56 5.19 14.77 11.06
C PHE A 56 5.59 15.88 10.08
N LEU A 57 6.89 16.16 10.02
CA LEU A 57 7.50 17.01 8.99
C LEU A 57 8.61 16.21 8.30
N ASP A 58 8.66 16.25 6.98
CA ASP A 58 9.64 15.50 6.20
C ASP A 58 10.54 16.46 5.41
N LEU A 59 11.82 16.47 5.75
CA LEU A 59 12.82 17.37 5.20
C LEU A 59 13.55 16.69 4.04
N GLY A 60 13.38 17.24 2.84
CA GLY A 60 14.11 16.82 1.64
C GLY A 60 15.11 17.88 1.19
N ALA A 61 16.41 17.56 1.26
CA ALA A 61 17.48 18.43 0.75
C ALA A 61 17.86 18.12 -0.71
N ARG A 62 17.36 17.01 -1.25
CA ARG A 62 17.55 16.54 -2.62
C ARG A 62 16.21 16.19 -3.27
N SER A 63 16.04 16.57 -4.53
CA SER A 63 14.90 16.12 -5.33
C SER A 63 15.10 14.66 -5.73
N THR A 64 14.12 13.81 -5.44
CA THR A 64 14.07 12.41 -5.87
C THR A 64 13.24 12.24 -7.16
N TRP A 65 12.95 13.35 -7.84
CA TRP A 65 12.27 13.35 -9.13
C TRP A 65 13.16 12.72 -10.21
N LEU A 66 12.57 11.87 -11.05
CA LEU A 66 13.26 11.08 -12.09
C LEU A 66 14.20 11.89 -12.99
N PHE A 67 13.90 13.18 -13.23
CA PHE A 67 14.68 14.05 -14.12
C PHE A 67 15.50 15.12 -13.38
N ALA A 68 15.62 15.03 -12.06
CA ALA A 68 16.44 15.95 -11.28
C ALA A 68 17.93 15.63 -11.42
N GLU A 69 18.79 16.65 -11.45
CA GLU A 69 20.23 16.46 -11.43
C GLU A 69 20.69 15.98 -10.04
N PRO A 70 21.54 14.93 -9.96
CA PRO A 70 22.09 14.49 -8.69
C PRO A 70 22.99 15.57 -8.07
N ILE A 71 22.84 15.78 -6.76
CA ILE A 71 23.74 16.63 -5.96
C ILE A 71 24.75 15.76 -5.19
N SER A 72 25.84 16.40 -4.76
CA SER A 72 26.83 15.72 -3.90
C SER A 72 26.31 15.55 -2.48
N ARG A 73 26.78 14.54 -1.74
CA ARG A 73 26.44 14.35 -0.31
C ARG A 73 26.79 15.57 0.54
N LYS A 74 27.92 16.22 0.23
CA LYS A 74 28.36 17.45 0.90
C LYS A 74 27.35 18.57 0.71
N GLU A 75 26.86 18.75 -0.51
CA GLU A 75 25.86 19.77 -0.83
C GLU A 75 24.51 19.47 -0.15
N GLU A 76 24.09 18.19 -0.12
CA GLU A 76 22.89 17.77 0.60
C GLU A 76 22.99 18.10 2.10
N LEU A 77 24.14 17.85 2.74
CA LEU A 77 24.42 18.23 4.12
C LEU A 77 24.44 19.76 4.34
N GLU A 78 25.10 20.51 3.46
CA GLU A 78 25.16 21.98 3.53
C GLU A 78 23.76 22.62 3.45
N ARG A 79 22.82 21.99 2.72
CA ARG A 79 21.41 22.40 2.67
C ARG A 79 20.61 21.96 3.90
N LEU A 80 20.85 20.74 4.38
CA LEU A 80 20.05 20.10 5.42
C LEU A 80 20.37 20.61 6.84
N ILE A 81 21.65 20.69 7.19
CA ILE A 81 22.10 20.95 8.57
C ILE A 81 21.53 22.27 9.13
N PRO A 82 21.60 23.42 8.43
CA PRO A 82 21.07 24.66 8.97
C PRO A 82 19.56 24.61 9.25
N VAL A 83 18.81 23.82 8.47
CA VAL A 83 17.37 23.65 8.68
C VAL A 83 17.10 22.79 9.91
N LEU A 84 17.81 21.67 10.07
CA LEU A 84 17.67 20.81 11.25
C LEU A 84 17.97 21.58 12.55
N GLU A 85 19.09 22.32 12.60
CA GLU A 85 19.47 23.13 13.76
C GLU A 85 18.41 24.21 14.08
N ALA A 86 17.76 24.77 13.07
CA ALA A 86 16.70 25.76 13.26
C ALA A 86 15.38 25.14 13.80
N LEU A 87 15.11 23.87 13.48
CA LEU A 87 13.90 23.16 13.88
C LEU A 87 14.04 22.50 15.26
N GLU A 88 15.26 22.08 15.64
CA GLU A 88 15.54 21.39 16.90
C GLU A 88 14.99 22.18 18.10
N GLY A 89 14.10 21.54 18.87
CA GLY A 89 13.45 22.13 20.04
C GLY A 89 12.49 23.30 19.76
N ASN A 90 12.25 23.66 18.50
CA ASN A 90 11.47 24.84 18.11
C ASN A 90 10.12 24.50 17.44
N VAL A 91 9.84 23.22 17.24
CA VAL A 91 8.64 22.69 16.58
C VAL A 91 8.13 21.45 17.32
N ASP A 92 6.81 21.32 17.48
CA ASP A 92 6.14 20.20 18.14
C ASP A 92 5.62 19.19 17.10
N ALA A 93 6.56 18.54 16.40
CA ALA A 93 6.28 17.50 15.41
C ALA A 93 7.48 16.57 15.28
N VAL A 94 7.23 15.34 14.83
CA VAL A 94 8.29 14.37 14.52
C VAL A 94 9.00 14.80 13.25
N ILE A 95 10.33 14.95 13.30
CA ILE A 95 11.16 15.40 12.19
C ILE A 95 11.72 14.18 11.46
N SER A 96 11.25 13.95 10.24
CA SER A 96 11.75 12.97 9.29
C SER A 96 12.75 13.62 8.32
N VAL A 97 13.79 12.89 7.94
CA VAL A 97 14.75 13.30 6.90
C VAL A 97 14.69 12.32 5.72
N ASP A 98 14.39 12.85 4.54
CA ASP A 98 14.32 12.12 3.26
C ASP A 98 15.74 12.01 2.67
N THR A 99 16.41 10.88 2.90
CA THR A 99 17.74 10.61 2.36
C THR A 99 17.97 9.12 2.14
N MET A 100 18.84 8.80 1.17
CA MET A 100 19.24 7.43 0.82
C MET A 100 20.68 7.10 1.25
N PHE A 101 21.34 7.99 1.98
CA PHE A 101 22.77 7.86 2.32
C PHE A 101 22.98 7.84 3.83
N SER A 102 23.63 6.78 4.31
CA SER A 102 23.88 6.54 5.73
C SER A 102 24.63 7.69 6.40
N GLU A 103 25.60 8.28 5.71
CA GLU A 103 26.38 9.44 6.17
C GLU A 103 25.51 10.66 6.48
N ILE A 104 24.46 10.89 5.67
CA ILE A 104 23.54 12.02 5.83
C ILE A 104 22.54 11.72 6.94
N ALA A 105 22.00 10.50 6.96
CA ALA A 105 21.13 10.04 8.03
C ALA A 105 21.80 10.13 9.40
N GLU A 106 23.06 9.67 9.52
CA GLU A 106 23.82 9.71 10.76
C GLU A 106 24.03 11.16 11.26
N GLU A 107 24.34 12.09 10.34
CA GLU A 107 24.55 13.50 10.69
C GLU A 107 23.24 14.21 11.07
N ALA A 108 22.14 13.82 10.43
CA ALA A 108 20.80 14.32 10.71
C ALA A 108 20.28 13.86 12.08
N LEU A 109 20.42 12.58 12.41
CA LEU A 109 20.02 12.01 13.70
C LEU A 109 20.76 12.66 14.87
N LYS A 110 22.04 13.01 14.68
CA LYS A 110 22.83 13.77 15.68
C LYS A 110 22.33 15.20 15.92
N ARG A 111 21.45 15.73 15.06
CA ARG A 111 20.98 17.13 15.04
C ARG A 111 19.46 17.26 15.10
N GLY A 112 18.81 16.29 15.74
CA GLY A 112 17.38 16.38 16.04
C GLY A 112 16.45 15.84 14.95
N ALA A 113 16.95 15.08 13.97
CA ALA A 113 16.07 14.20 13.21
C ALA A 113 15.60 13.03 14.09
N ASP A 114 14.32 12.70 13.99
CA ASP A 114 13.68 11.62 14.74
C ASP A 114 13.53 10.35 13.90
N VAL A 115 13.32 10.51 12.59
CA VAL A 115 12.98 9.43 11.65
C VAL A 115 13.81 9.56 10.38
N ILE A 116 14.23 8.44 9.80
CA ILE A 116 14.83 8.40 8.46
C ILE A 116 13.81 7.93 7.44
N ASN A 117 13.61 8.69 6.37
CA ASN A 117 12.78 8.30 5.23
C ASN A 117 13.69 7.92 4.06
N ASP A 118 13.87 6.61 3.85
CA ASP A 118 14.72 6.07 2.80
C ASP A 118 13.89 5.52 1.64
N VAL A 119 13.77 6.34 0.58
CA VAL A 119 13.07 5.95 -0.65
C VAL A 119 13.75 4.78 -1.39
N SER A 120 15.01 4.45 -1.09
CA SER A 120 15.65 3.24 -1.64
C SER A 120 15.26 1.96 -0.91
N GLY A 121 14.59 2.04 0.23
CA GLY A 121 14.30 0.86 1.06
C GLY A 121 15.58 0.16 1.52
N PHE A 122 16.61 0.92 1.90
CA PHE A 122 17.95 0.45 2.28
C PHE A 122 18.79 -0.19 1.18
N THR A 123 18.38 -0.09 -0.09
CA THR A 123 19.11 -0.70 -1.22
C THR A 123 20.25 0.18 -1.76
N ALA A 124 20.19 1.50 -1.55
CA ALA A 124 21.18 2.43 -2.09
C ALA A 124 22.48 2.49 -1.27
N ASP A 125 22.40 2.34 0.05
CA ASP A 125 23.55 2.38 0.95
C ASP A 125 23.46 1.24 1.99
N PRO A 126 24.33 0.22 1.93
CA PRO A 126 24.26 -0.94 2.81
C PRO A 126 24.48 -0.60 4.29
N ARG A 127 25.08 0.56 4.61
CA ARG A 127 25.26 1.01 6.00
C ARG A 127 24.01 1.67 6.59
N MET A 128 22.96 1.92 5.80
CA MET A 128 21.77 2.60 6.30
C MET A 128 21.07 1.79 7.41
N ILE A 129 20.98 0.46 7.26
CA ILE A 129 20.38 -0.41 8.28
C ILE A 129 21.15 -0.35 9.60
N GLU A 130 22.48 -0.40 9.53
CA GLU A 130 23.36 -0.28 10.70
C GLU A 130 23.14 1.07 11.41
N VAL A 131 23.11 2.18 10.67
CA VAL A 131 22.90 3.52 11.25
C VAL A 131 21.54 3.63 11.93
N VAL A 132 20.46 3.16 11.28
CA VAL A 132 19.11 3.18 11.86
C VAL A 132 19.03 2.31 13.12
N ALA A 133 19.62 1.11 13.08
CA ALA A 133 19.63 0.19 14.21
C ALA A 133 20.43 0.76 15.40
N ASP A 134 21.62 1.31 15.15
CA ASP A 134 22.50 1.87 16.18
C ASP A 134 21.88 3.07 16.91
N HIS A 135 21.12 3.90 16.19
CA HIS A 135 20.40 5.04 16.78
C HIS A 135 19.05 4.63 17.37
N GLY A 136 18.54 3.43 17.06
CA GLY A 136 17.23 2.96 17.49
C GLY A 136 16.07 3.82 16.98
N CYS A 137 16.25 4.54 15.87
CA CYS A 137 15.25 5.45 15.33
C CYS A 137 14.25 4.72 14.43
N PRO A 138 13.00 5.20 14.29
CA PRO A 138 12.09 4.73 13.27
C PRO A 138 12.57 5.04 11.85
N ALA A 139 12.09 4.25 10.89
CA ALA A 139 12.39 4.47 9.47
C ALA A 139 11.16 4.26 8.58
N VAL A 140 10.97 5.18 7.64
CA VAL A 140 10.09 4.99 6.49
C VAL A 140 10.89 4.30 5.40
N VAL A 141 10.38 3.18 4.89
CA VAL A 141 10.99 2.43 3.79
C VAL A 141 10.02 2.31 2.62
N MET A 142 10.50 2.70 1.45
CA MET A 142 9.72 2.64 0.22
C MET A 142 10.00 1.35 -0.55
N ALA A 143 8.97 0.78 -1.18
CA ALA A 143 9.07 -0.42 -2.01
C ALA A 143 10.04 -0.21 -3.20
N SER A 144 11.19 -0.90 -3.15
CA SER A 144 12.31 -0.72 -4.07
C SER A 144 13.15 -2.00 -4.18
N ASN A 145 13.64 -2.34 -5.37
CA ASN A 145 14.57 -3.46 -5.60
C ASN A 145 15.99 -3.00 -5.94
N LYS A 146 16.14 -2.27 -7.06
CA LYS A 146 17.44 -1.79 -7.55
C LYS A 146 17.52 -0.27 -7.56
N ILE A 147 16.42 0.37 -7.95
CA ILE A 147 16.25 1.82 -7.90
C ILE A 147 14.93 2.15 -7.21
N PRO A 148 14.81 3.34 -6.59
CA PRO A 148 13.60 3.74 -5.90
C PRO A 148 12.33 3.55 -6.75
N GLY A 149 11.36 2.81 -6.22
CA GLY A 149 10.03 2.67 -6.83
C GLY A 149 9.96 1.84 -8.11
N ASP A 150 10.98 1.04 -8.42
CA ASP A 150 11.00 0.11 -9.56
C ASP A 150 10.04 -1.10 -9.51
N PRO A 151 9.44 -1.52 -8.38
CA PRO A 151 8.44 -2.59 -8.42
C PRO A 151 7.19 -2.14 -9.17
N LEU A 152 6.78 -2.94 -10.15
CA LEU A 152 5.59 -2.69 -10.97
C LEU A 152 4.43 -3.58 -10.52
N GLY A 153 3.35 -2.93 -10.10
CA GLY A 153 2.13 -3.59 -9.62
C GLY A 153 2.22 -4.05 -8.17
N MET A 154 1.05 -4.30 -7.59
CA MET A 154 0.91 -4.53 -6.15
C MET A 154 1.65 -5.77 -5.66
N ASP A 155 1.65 -6.84 -6.44
CA ASP A 155 2.35 -8.09 -6.07
C ASP A 155 3.86 -7.86 -5.96
N SER A 156 4.47 -7.14 -6.92
CA SER A 156 5.90 -6.80 -6.89
C SER A 156 6.25 -5.87 -5.73
N ILE A 157 5.36 -4.91 -5.42
CA ILE A 157 5.52 -4.00 -4.27
C ILE A 157 5.57 -4.81 -2.96
N ILE A 158 4.65 -5.76 -2.80
CA ILE A 158 4.60 -6.64 -1.63
C ILE A 158 5.87 -7.49 -1.52
N GLU A 159 6.40 -8.05 -2.62
CA GLU A 159 7.66 -8.82 -2.57
C GLU A 159 8.87 -7.97 -2.18
N ALA A 160 8.94 -6.75 -2.72
CA ALA A 160 10.00 -5.80 -2.38
C ALA A 160 9.95 -5.44 -0.89
N LEU A 161 8.76 -5.06 -0.38
CA LEU A 161 8.58 -4.72 1.03
C LEU A 161 8.87 -5.92 1.96
N ASP A 162 8.41 -7.14 1.63
CA ASP A 162 8.72 -8.35 2.40
C ASP A 162 10.24 -8.57 2.51
N SER A 163 10.96 -8.36 1.41
CA SER A 163 12.42 -8.50 1.37
C SER A 163 13.13 -7.42 2.20
N ILE A 164 12.68 -6.17 2.10
CA ILE A 164 13.21 -5.03 2.87
C ILE A 164 12.99 -5.26 4.37
N ILE A 165 11.80 -5.68 4.77
CA ILE A 165 11.46 -5.97 6.17
C ILE A 165 12.38 -7.07 6.72
N GLN A 166 12.53 -8.19 6.00
CA GLN A 166 13.40 -9.28 6.44
C GLN A 166 14.86 -8.84 6.58
N ALA A 167 15.35 -8.00 5.67
CA ALA A 167 16.72 -7.46 5.75
C ALA A 167 16.90 -6.51 6.93
N ALA A 168 15.95 -5.61 7.16
CA ALA A 168 15.96 -4.67 8.29
C ALA A 168 15.93 -5.40 9.64
N GLU A 169 15.05 -6.38 9.80
CA GLU A 169 14.94 -7.18 11.03
C GLU A 169 16.19 -8.03 11.28
N ALA A 170 16.76 -8.64 10.23
CA ALA A 170 18.03 -9.36 10.32
C ALA A 170 19.22 -8.45 10.68
N GLY A 171 19.15 -7.17 10.28
CA GLY A 171 20.13 -6.14 10.62
C GLY A 171 19.93 -5.48 11.98
N GLY A 172 18.92 -5.92 12.76
CA GLY A 172 18.71 -5.47 14.14
C GLY A 172 17.75 -4.29 14.30
N ILE A 173 17.07 -3.84 13.23
CA ILE A 173 16.01 -2.84 13.36
C ILE A 173 14.80 -3.48 14.04
N VAL A 174 14.26 -2.79 15.03
CA VAL A 174 13.06 -3.22 15.78
C VAL A 174 11.85 -3.28 14.81
N PRO A 175 11.13 -4.42 14.71
CA PRO A 175 10.05 -4.59 13.75
C PRO A 175 8.98 -3.50 13.76
N GLU A 176 8.65 -2.97 14.94
CA GLU A 176 7.61 -1.96 15.18
C GLU A 176 8.03 -0.53 14.76
N SER A 177 9.30 -0.33 14.45
CA SER A 177 9.91 0.96 14.07
C SER A 177 9.88 1.23 12.56
N LEU A 178 9.39 0.29 11.75
CA LEU A 178 9.31 0.41 10.30
C LEU A 178 7.95 0.92 9.84
N ILE A 179 7.95 1.93 8.97
CA ILE A 179 6.78 2.49 8.28
C ILE A 179 6.92 2.16 6.79
N LEU A 180 5.89 1.63 6.15
CA LEU A 180 5.98 1.16 4.76
C LEU A 180 5.34 2.17 3.79
N ASP A 181 6.04 2.50 2.71
CA ASP A 181 5.52 3.27 1.57
C ASP A 181 5.48 2.38 0.30
N PRO A 182 4.32 2.18 -0.35
CA PRO A 182 4.23 1.37 -1.56
C PRO A 182 4.74 2.05 -2.84
N ALA A 183 5.39 3.21 -2.74
CA ALA A 183 6.00 3.93 -3.85
C ALA A 183 4.99 4.39 -4.91
N ILE A 184 3.78 4.84 -4.53
CA ILE A 184 2.83 5.38 -5.52
C ILE A 184 3.47 6.56 -6.26
N GLY A 185 3.28 6.69 -7.56
CA GLY A 185 3.87 7.72 -8.42
C GLY A 185 4.79 7.14 -9.49
N ARG A 186 5.04 7.97 -10.51
CA ARG A 186 5.95 7.64 -11.60
C ARG A 186 7.42 7.80 -11.20
N TRP A 187 7.96 6.79 -10.51
CA TRP A 187 9.36 6.73 -10.09
C TRP A 187 10.32 6.25 -11.18
N THR A 188 9.83 5.43 -12.11
CA THR A 188 10.57 4.99 -13.30
C THR A 188 9.76 5.29 -14.57
N GLU A 189 10.39 5.23 -15.74
CA GLU A 189 9.69 5.50 -17.00
C GLU A 189 8.60 4.45 -17.29
N GLU A 190 8.86 3.21 -16.89
CA GLU A 190 8.01 2.02 -17.07
C GLU A 190 6.79 2.04 -16.14
N LYS A 191 6.84 2.77 -15.02
CA LYS A 191 5.73 2.87 -14.06
C LYS A 191 4.64 3.81 -14.56
N LEU A 192 3.70 3.23 -15.32
CA LEU A 192 2.49 3.89 -15.81
C LEU A 192 1.45 4.08 -14.70
N SER A 193 0.53 5.03 -14.93
CA SER A 193 -0.53 5.39 -13.97
C SER A 193 -1.48 4.24 -13.61
N MET A 194 -1.61 3.22 -14.46
CA MET A 194 -2.38 2.02 -14.12
C MET A 194 -1.85 1.26 -12.90
N TYR A 195 -0.53 1.28 -12.67
CA TYR A 195 0.07 0.67 -11.49
C TYR A 195 -0.20 1.50 -10.23
N ASP A 196 -0.26 2.83 -10.35
CA ASP A 196 -0.64 3.71 -9.24
C ASP A 196 -2.12 3.55 -8.89
N PHE A 197 -3.00 3.37 -9.90
CA PHE A 197 -4.40 3.05 -9.67
C PHE A 197 -4.54 1.69 -8.97
N GLU A 198 -3.82 0.66 -9.41
CA GLU A 198 -3.83 -0.65 -8.74
C GLU A 198 -3.36 -0.55 -7.30
N THR A 199 -2.24 0.12 -7.06
CA THR A 199 -1.67 0.26 -5.71
C THR A 199 -2.64 0.97 -4.77
N LEU A 200 -3.37 1.98 -5.25
CA LEU A 200 -4.39 2.66 -4.45
C LEU A 200 -5.68 1.83 -4.30
N ASP A 201 -6.11 1.10 -5.33
CA ASP A 201 -7.29 0.24 -5.28
C ASP A 201 -7.09 -0.98 -4.39
N ASP A 202 -5.87 -1.48 -4.27
CA ASP A 202 -5.54 -2.66 -3.49
C ASP A 202 -4.77 -2.31 -2.19
N PHE A 203 -4.67 -1.02 -1.81
CA PHE A 203 -3.84 -0.50 -0.71
C PHE A 203 -3.98 -1.29 0.61
N GLU A 204 -5.19 -1.75 0.93
CA GLU A 204 -5.49 -2.57 2.11
C GLU A 204 -4.70 -3.89 2.19
N ARG A 205 -4.17 -4.40 1.07
CA ARG A 205 -3.34 -5.61 1.05
C ARG A 205 -2.04 -5.43 1.83
N LEU A 206 -1.54 -4.20 1.99
CA LEU A 206 -0.33 -3.92 2.78
C LEU A 206 -0.52 -4.19 4.28
N ASN A 207 -1.77 -4.28 4.76
CA ASN A 207 -2.07 -4.58 6.16
C ASN A 207 -1.56 -5.97 6.60
N ILE A 208 -1.25 -6.86 5.66
CA ILE A 208 -0.64 -8.18 5.94
C ILE A 208 0.72 -8.08 6.65
N PHE A 209 1.40 -6.93 6.54
CA PHE A 209 2.67 -6.68 7.21
C PHE A 209 2.52 -6.24 8.66
N GLU A 210 1.32 -5.84 9.10
CA GLU A 210 1.05 -5.34 10.45
C GLU A 210 1.95 -4.16 10.89
N LYS A 211 2.40 -3.36 9.91
CA LYS A 211 3.24 -2.17 10.12
C LYS A 211 2.48 -0.91 9.69
N PRO A 212 2.82 0.27 10.25
CA PRO A 212 2.29 1.55 9.77
C PRO A 212 2.49 1.73 8.28
N LEU A 213 1.52 2.39 7.65
CA LEU A 213 1.47 2.59 6.21
C LEU A 213 1.46 4.08 5.90
N LEU A 214 2.40 4.51 5.07
CA LEU A 214 2.50 5.86 4.56
C LEU A 214 2.01 5.91 3.11
N ALA A 215 1.24 6.94 2.76
CA ALA A 215 0.85 7.20 1.39
C ALA A 215 1.27 8.61 0.96
N ALA A 216 2.20 8.69 0.01
CA ALA A 216 2.61 9.92 -0.63
C ALA A 216 1.86 10.10 -1.96
N LEU A 217 0.82 10.93 -2.00
CA LEU A 217 -0.09 11.05 -3.16
C LEU A 217 -0.16 12.47 -3.74
N SER A 218 0.31 13.46 -2.99
CA SER A 218 0.14 14.87 -3.31
C SER A 218 0.73 15.24 -4.67
N ARG A 219 -0.13 15.76 -5.56
CA ARG A 219 0.18 16.34 -6.87
C ARG A 219 0.87 15.40 -7.88
N LYS A 220 0.84 14.08 -7.66
CA LYS A 220 1.49 13.06 -8.50
C LYS A 220 0.90 12.96 -9.92
N SER A 221 1.66 12.33 -10.82
CA SER A 221 1.37 12.25 -12.27
C SER A 221 0.05 11.55 -12.59
N PHE A 222 -0.26 10.43 -11.92
CA PHE A 222 -1.50 9.68 -12.18
C PHE A 222 -2.77 10.53 -12.03
N ILE A 223 -2.76 11.50 -11.11
CA ILE A 223 -3.84 12.49 -10.95
C ILE A 223 -3.92 13.41 -12.17
N GLY A 224 -2.75 13.87 -12.65
CA GLY A 224 -2.64 14.71 -13.84
C GLY A 224 -3.11 14.00 -15.11
N ASP A 225 -2.79 12.72 -15.26
CA ASP A 225 -3.16 11.91 -16.43
C ASP A 225 -4.67 11.74 -16.52
N VAL A 226 -5.37 11.59 -15.38
CA VAL A 226 -6.84 11.49 -15.34
C VAL A 226 -7.50 12.86 -15.54
N LEU A 227 -7.00 13.90 -14.89
CA LEU A 227 -7.66 15.21 -14.86
C LEU A 227 -7.25 16.14 -16.01
N GLY A 228 -6.20 15.82 -16.76
CA GLY A 228 -5.60 16.70 -17.75
C GLY A 228 -5.01 17.98 -17.14
N LYS A 229 -4.53 17.92 -15.89
CA LYS A 229 -4.10 19.10 -15.12
C LYS A 229 -2.61 19.11 -14.78
N PRO A 230 -1.95 20.30 -14.79
CA PRO A 230 -0.59 20.46 -14.30
C PRO A 230 -0.53 20.30 -12.76
N ALA A 231 0.65 20.02 -12.20
CA ALA A 231 0.83 19.75 -10.77
C ALA A 231 0.27 20.84 -9.84
N ALA A 232 0.33 22.10 -10.26
CA ALA A 232 -0.22 23.23 -9.52
C ALA A 232 -1.73 23.12 -9.26
N GLU A 233 -2.48 22.44 -10.13
CA GLU A 233 -3.95 22.39 -10.12
C GLU A 233 -4.50 21.01 -9.67
N ARG A 234 -3.65 20.15 -9.11
CA ARG A 234 -4.01 18.78 -8.70
C ARG A 234 -4.51 18.67 -7.25
N LEU A 235 -4.79 19.78 -6.56
CA LEU A 235 -5.23 19.76 -5.16
C LEU A 235 -6.43 18.83 -4.94
N TYR A 236 -7.54 19.03 -5.65
CA TYR A 236 -8.74 18.21 -5.45
C TYR A 236 -8.53 16.72 -5.75
N GLY A 237 -7.73 16.40 -6.77
CA GLY A 237 -7.37 15.00 -7.05
C GLY A 237 -6.47 14.40 -5.96
N SER A 238 -5.58 15.20 -5.38
CA SER A 238 -4.72 14.80 -4.26
C SER A 238 -5.52 14.53 -3.00
N LEU A 239 -6.49 15.39 -2.69
CA LEU A 239 -7.42 15.23 -1.57
C LEU A 239 -8.29 13.98 -1.76
N ALA A 240 -8.82 13.74 -2.97
CA ALA A 240 -9.58 12.53 -3.26
C ALA A 240 -8.73 11.26 -3.08
N ALA A 241 -7.49 11.26 -3.56
CA ALA A 241 -6.57 10.12 -3.40
C ALA A 241 -6.21 9.89 -1.92
N ALA A 242 -5.91 10.95 -1.16
CA ALA A 242 -5.64 10.88 0.27
C ALA A 242 -6.85 10.32 1.05
N ALA A 243 -8.06 10.76 0.71
CA ALA A 243 -9.28 10.26 1.32
C ALA A 243 -9.45 8.75 1.14
N ILE A 244 -9.20 8.26 -0.08
CA ILE A 244 -9.27 6.83 -0.43
C ILE A 244 -8.18 6.04 0.29
N ALA A 245 -6.95 6.54 0.32
CA ALA A 245 -5.84 5.86 0.98
C ALA A 245 -6.08 5.71 2.49
N VAL A 246 -6.54 6.76 3.18
CA VAL A 246 -6.90 6.66 4.60
C VAL A 246 -8.03 5.65 4.80
N TYR A 247 -9.08 5.70 3.97
CA TYR A 247 -10.20 4.76 4.04
C TYR A 247 -9.75 3.30 3.87
N LYS A 248 -8.74 3.05 3.03
CA LYS A 248 -8.15 1.73 2.77
C LYS A 248 -7.05 1.29 3.76
N GLY A 249 -6.69 2.13 4.73
CA GLY A 249 -5.77 1.75 5.81
C GLY A 249 -4.47 2.56 5.91
N ALA A 250 -4.29 3.63 5.14
CA ALA A 250 -3.15 4.52 5.34
C ALA A 250 -3.20 5.15 6.74
N HIS A 251 -2.03 5.22 7.37
CA HIS A 251 -1.83 5.76 8.71
C HIS A 251 -1.23 7.15 8.68
N ILE A 252 -0.39 7.43 7.67
CA ILE A 252 0.30 8.70 7.47
C ILE A 252 0.10 9.13 6.02
N ILE A 253 -0.33 10.37 5.80
CA ILE A 253 -0.41 10.96 4.46
C ILE A 253 0.67 12.01 4.31
N ARG A 254 1.59 11.78 3.35
CA ARG A 254 2.66 12.72 3.00
C ARG A 254 2.18 13.71 1.94
N THR A 255 2.20 15.01 2.24
CA THR A 255 1.53 16.04 1.42
C THR A 255 2.23 17.40 1.42
N HIS A 256 2.00 18.17 0.35
CA HIS A 256 2.34 19.60 0.28
C HIS A 256 1.23 20.50 0.85
N ASP A 257 -0.02 20.03 0.80
CA ASP A 257 -1.24 20.81 1.06
C ASP A 257 -1.79 20.42 2.44
N VAL A 258 -1.06 20.79 3.50
CA VAL A 258 -1.32 20.36 4.89
C VAL A 258 -2.73 20.70 5.39
N PRO A 259 -3.20 21.96 5.39
CA PRO A 259 -4.47 22.30 6.00
C PRO A 259 -5.65 21.58 5.34
N GLU A 260 -5.68 21.50 4.01
CA GLU A 260 -6.74 20.81 3.28
C GLU A 260 -6.68 19.28 3.50
N THR A 261 -5.48 18.71 3.56
CA THR A 261 -5.29 17.28 3.81
C THR A 261 -5.71 16.92 5.24
N SER A 262 -5.39 17.77 6.23
CA SER A 262 -5.77 17.59 7.64
C SER A 262 -7.28 17.39 7.82
N ASP A 263 -8.11 18.17 7.11
CA ASP A 263 -9.57 18.03 7.18
C ASP A 263 -10.04 16.72 6.52
N VAL A 264 -9.46 16.37 5.38
CA VAL A 264 -9.80 15.16 4.63
C VAL A 264 -9.49 13.90 5.43
N ILE A 265 -8.31 13.79 6.03
CA ILE A 265 -7.93 12.59 6.77
C ILE A 265 -8.75 12.40 8.04
N LYS A 266 -9.20 13.49 8.69
CA LYS A 266 -10.11 13.43 9.84
C LYS A 266 -11.44 12.82 9.44
N LEU A 267 -12.04 13.29 8.34
CA LEU A 267 -13.30 12.73 7.84
C LEU A 267 -13.15 11.28 7.38
N SER A 268 -12.14 10.99 6.55
CA SER A 268 -11.90 9.63 6.06
C SER A 268 -11.58 8.65 7.19
N GLY A 269 -10.80 9.07 8.19
CA GLY A 269 -10.52 8.28 9.38
C GLY A 269 -11.77 7.97 10.19
N ALA A 270 -12.72 8.91 10.30
CA ALA A 270 -14.00 8.67 10.96
C ALA A 270 -14.91 7.71 10.19
N LEU A 271 -14.80 7.65 8.85
CA LEU A 271 -15.54 6.71 8.00
C LEU A 271 -14.94 5.31 7.96
N ARG A 272 -13.63 5.18 8.20
CA ARG A 272 -12.94 3.88 8.18
C ARG A 272 -13.45 2.99 9.31
N SER A 273 -14.04 1.85 8.93
CA SER A 273 -14.46 0.84 9.91
C SER A 273 -13.26 0.23 10.62
N ARG A 274 -13.41 -0.03 11.92
CA ARG A 274 -12.40 -0.74 12.69
C ARG A 274 -12.36 -2.22 12.32
N THR A 275 -11.16 -2.79 12.28
CA THR A 275 -10.97 -4.25 12.14
C THR A 275 -11.62 -4.98 13.30
N SER A 276 -12.38 -6.04 13.00
CA SER A 276 -13.01 -6.87 14.02
C SER A 276 -11.97 -7.75 14.70
N VAL A 277 -11.68 -7.43 15.96
CA VAL A 277 -10.74 -8.16 16.82
C VAL A 277 -11.35 -8.37 18.19
N VAL A 278 -11.27 -9.60 18.70
CA VAL A 278 -11.71 -9.98 20.05
C VAL A 278 -10.52 -10.55 20.81
N LYS A 279 -10.28 -10.05 22.03
CA LYS A 279 -9.19 -10.51 22.92
C LYS A 279 -9.74 -10.98 24.25
N GLU A 280 -9.25 -12.12 24.73
CA GLU A 280 -9.55 -12.65 26.07
C GLU A 280 -8.32 -13.33 26.65
N GLY A 281 -7.75 -12.77 27.73
CA GLY A 281 -6.51 -13.26 28.32
C GLY A 281 -5.36 -13.27 27.30
N ARG A 282 -4.84 -14.46 27.00
CA ARG A 282 -3.76 -14.67 26.00
C ARG A 282 -4.27 -14.93 24.58
N TYR A 283 -5.58 -14.97 24.37
CA TYR A 283 -6.20 -15.34 23.10
C TYR A 283 -6.63 -14.09 22.33
N GLU A 284 -6.43 -14.13 21.01
CA GLU A 284 -6.85 -13.09 20.08
C GLU A 284 -7.47 -13.75 18.83
N VAL A 285 -8.60 -13.23 18.37
CA VAL A 285 -9.23 -13.60 17.10
C VAL A 285 -9.46 -12.34 16.29
N SER A 286 -9.00 -12.33 15.03
CA SER A 286 -9.19 -11.22 14.10
C SER A 286 -9.62 -11.71 12.73
N VAL A 287 -10.38 -10.90 12.00
CA VAL A 287 -10.68 -11.13 10.57
C VAL A 287 -9.48 -10.67 9.74
N LEU A 288 -9.00 -11.54 8.84
CA LEU A 288 -8.00 -11.20 7.83
C LEU A 288 -8.66 -11.18 6.45
N ASP A 289 -8.45 -10.10 5.71
CA ASP A 289 -8.92 -9.96 4.33
C ASP A 289 -7.81 -10.39 3.36
N VAL A 290 -7.97 -11.58 2.77
CA VAL A 290 -6.99 -12.19 1.85
C VAL A 290 -7.51 -12.04 0.43
N LYS A 291 -6.86 -11.19 -0.39
CA LYS A 291 -7.32 -10.88 -1.75
C LYS A 291 -6.68 -11.79 -2.79
N THR A 292 -5.41 -12.15 -2.61
CA THR A 292 -4.63 -12.95 -3.57
C THR A 292 -3.97 -14.17 -2.94
N PRO A 293 -3.49 -15.13 -3.75
CA PRO A 293 -2.69 -16.25 -3.24
C PRO A 293 -1.42 -15.81 -2.52
N GLN A 294 -0.80 -14.72 -2.98
CA GLN A 294 0.42 -14.18 -2.38
C GLN A 294 0.16 -13.66 -0.96
N ASP A 295 -0.95 -12.94 -0.74
CA ASP A 295 -1.36 -12.46 0.58
C ASP A 295 -1.53 -13.64 1.55
N ALA A 296 -2.16 -14.72 1.08
CA ALA A 296 -2.33 -15.95 1.86
C ALA A 296 -0.98 -16.58 2.23
N CYS A 297 -0.03 -16.57 1.30
CA CYS A 297 1.32 -17.07 1.56
C CYS A 297 2.04 -16.28 2.66
N ILE A 298 1.95 -14.96 2.63
CA ILE A 298 2.57 -14.07 3.63
C ILE A 298 1.93 -14.30 5.00
N ALA A 299 0.60 -14.26 5.07
CA ALA A 299 -0.12 -14.50 6.32
C ALA A 299 0.23 -15.85 6.97
N MET A 300 0.39 -16.91 6.17
CA MET A 300 0.83 -18.22 6.68
C MET A 300 2.29 -18.21 7.14
N ARG A 301 3.19 -17.53 6.42
CA ARG A 301 4.60 -17.41 6.82
C ARG A 301 4.74 -16.66 8.16
N ASN A 302 3.94 -15.62 8.38
CA ASN A 302 3.97 -14.83 9.62
C ASN A 302 3.63 -15.66 10.87
N ILE A 303 2.83 -16.73 10.72
CA ILE A 303 2.54 -17.67 11.81
C ILE A 303 3.53 -18.86 11.88
N GLY A 304 4.60 -18.83 11.10
CA GLY A 304 5.65 -19.85 11.08
C GLY A 304 5.41 -21.03 10.12
N ALA A 305 4.48 -20.92 9.16
CA ALA A 305 4.30 -21.98 8.16
C ALA A 305 5.50 -22.05 7.19
N THR A 306 5.81 -23.26 6.71
CA THR A 306 6.88 -23.46 5.73
C THR A 306 6.49 -22.87 4.37
N ARG A 307 7.50 -22.45 3.59
CA ARG A 307 7.32 -21.97 2.21
C ARG A 307 6.55 -22.95 1.32
N VAL A 308 6.83 -24.25 1.45
CA VAL A 308 6.14 -25.28 0.66
C VAL A 308 4.68 -25.42 1.10
N GLY A 309 4.43 -25.40 2.41
CA GLY A 309 3.07 -25.49 2.96
C GLY A 309 2.21 -24.32 2.51
N SER A 310 2.73 -23.10 2.61
CA SER A 310 2.00 -21.90 2.20
C SER A 310 1.68 -21.89 0.70
N GLN A 311 2.63 -22.29 -0.16
CA GLN A 311 2.43 -22.38 -1.61
C GLN A 311 1.37 -23.41 -2.03
N VAL A 312 1.23 -24.51 -1.31
CA VAL A 312 0.20 -25.52 -1.59
C VAL A 312 -1.18 -25.08 -1.11
N MET A 313 -1.24 -24.23 -0.07
CA MET A 313 -2.50 -23.85 0.59
C MET A 313 -3.10 -22.54 0.08
N GLN A 314 -2.30 -21.64 -0.51
CA GLN A 314 -2.74 -20.30 -0.92
C GLN A 314 -4.03 -20.28 -1.76
N GLY A 315 -4.17 -21.18 -2.74
CA GLY A 315 -5.35 -21.24 -3.62
C GLY A 315 -6.65 -21.64 -2.91
N LYS A 316 -6.57 -22.10 -1.66
CA LYS A 316 -7.73 -22.43 -0.82
C LYS A 316 -8.23 -21.24 0.00
N CYS A 317 -7.50 -20.13 0.04
CA CYS A 317 -7.79 -19.00 0.92
C CYS A 317 -8.64 -17.91 0.26
N ILE A 318 -8.64 -17.83 -1.07
CA ILE A 318 -9.43 -16.82 -1.79
C ILE A 318 -10.78 -17.41 -2.12
N HIS A 319 -11.84 -16.84 -1.56
CA HIS A 319 -13.22 -17.24 -1.82
C HIS A 319 -13.86 -16.30 -2.84
N LEU A 320 -14.55 -16.86 -3.83
CA LEU A 320 -15.23 -16.14 -4.89
C LEU A 320 -16.70 -16.56 -4.97
N MET A 321 -17.53 -15.64 -5.43
CA MET A 321 -18.92 -15.90 -5.80
C MET A 321 -19.12 -15.48 -7.26
N LEU A 322 -19.33 -16.45 -8.15
CA LEU A 322 -19.57 -16.20 -9.57
C LEU A 322 -21.06 -16.30 -9.87
N LYS A 323 -21.61 -15.30 -10.57
CA LYS A 323 -22.96 -15.36 -11.13
C LYS A 323 -22.87 -15.74 -12.61
N ILE A 324 -23.38 -16.92 -12.95
CA ILE A 324 -23.47 -17.39 -14.34
C ILE A 324 -24.93 -17.28 -14.77
N ARG A 325 -25.19 -16.55 -15.85
CA ARG A 325 -26.55 -16.23 -16.30
C ARG A 325 -26.94 -17.02 -17.54
N ASN A 326 -28.25 -17.16 -17.74
CA ASN A 326 -28.83 -17.72 -18.96
C ASN A 326 -28.37 -19.15 -19.29
N LEU A 327 -28.21 -19.98 -18.26
CA LEU A 327 -27.90 -21.39 -18.43
C LEU A 327 -29.17 -22.17 -18.75
N THR A 328 -29.07 -23.24 -19.53
CA THR A 328 -30.15 -24.24 -19.52
C THR A 328 -30.24 -24.87 -18.13
N THR A 329 -31.43 -25.28 -17.72
CA THR A 329 -31.64 -25.93 -16.42
C THR A 329 -30.71 -27.13 -16.21
N THR A 330 -30.46 -27.92 -17.26
CA THR A 330 -29.50 -29.04 -17.19
C THR A 330 -28.06 -28.56 -16.92
N GLU A 331 -27.60 -27.51 -17.59
CA GLU A 331 -26.24 -26.97 -17.39
C GLU A 331 -26.08 -26.43 -15.97
N ALA A 332 -27.08 -25.70 -15.45
CA ALA A 332 -27.08 -25.20 -14.09
C ALA A 332 -27.01 -26.32 -13.04
N LEU A 333 -27.78 -27.41 -13.24
CA LEU A 333 -27.74 -28.58 -12.37
C LEU A 333 -26.39 -29.30 -12.43
N ILE A 334 -25.78 -29.44 -13.61
CA ILE A 334 -24.43 -30.03 -13.75
C ILE A 334 -23.40 -29.18 -13.00
N ILE A 335 -23.41 -27.86 -13.21
CA ILE A 335 -22.49 -26.93 -12.53
C ILE A 335 -22.64 -27.03 -11.02
N LYS A 336 -23.88 -27.06 -10.51
CA LYS A 336 -24.13 -27.25 -9.08
C LYS A 336 -23.55 -28.57 -8.56
N GLN A 337 -23.83 -29.68 -9.22
CA GLN A 337 -23.33 -30.99 -8.78
C GLN A 337 -21.79 -31.04 -8.80
N GLU A 338 -21.17 -30.52 -9.85
CA GLU A 338 -19.71 -30.49 -9.96
C GLU A 338 -19.09 -29.55 -8.91
N MET A 339 -19.73 -28.42 -8.57
CA MET A 339 -19.21 -27.56 -7.52
C MET A 339 -19.32 -28.21 -6.13
N LEU A 340 -20.47 -28.82 -5.82
CA LEU A 340 -20.68 -29.56 -4.56
C LEU A 340 -19.66 -30.70 -4.39
N ALA A 341 -19.35 -31.43 -5.47
CA ALA A 341 -18.35 -32.49 -5.46
C ALA A 341 -16.92 -32.00 -5.14
N ARG A 342 -16.66 -30.70 -5.25
CA ARG A 342 -15.37 -30.06 -4.93
C ARG A 342 -15.37 -29.38 -3.55
N GLY A 343 -16.48 -29.47 -2.81
CA GLY A 343 -16.67 -28.84 -1.51
C GLY A 343 -16.96 -27.34 -1.59
N GLY A 344 -17.43 -26.85 -2.73
CA GLY A 344 -18.03 -25.52 -2.85
C GLY A 344 -19.56 -25.61 -2.83
N ASP A 345 -20.23 -24.49 -3.06
CA ASP A 345 -21.68 -24.39 -3.03
C ASP A 345 -22.24 -23.77 -4.31
N ALA A 346 -23.52 -24.05 -4.58
CA ALA A 346 -24.23 -23.39 -5.67
C ALA A 346 -25.72 -23.22 -5.38
N ALA A 347 -26.24 -22.03 -5.68
CA ALA A 347 -27.63 -21.65 -5.54
C ALA A 347 -28.27 -21.39 -6.91
N LEU A 348 -29.47 -21.94 -7.12
CA LEU A 348 -30.29 -21.79 -8.32
C LEU A 348 -31.76 -21.65 -7.92
N ALA A 349 -32.60 -21.19 -8.84
CA ALA A 349 -34.03 -21.08 -8.62
C ALA A 349 -34.68 -22.45 -8.33
N ARG A 350 -35.74 -22.46 -7.51
CA ARG A 350 -36.51 -23.67 -7.17
C ARG A 350 -37.01 -24.39 -8.43
N ASP A 351 -37.56 -23.63 -9.37
CA ASP A 351 -38.21 -24.15 -10.57
C ASP A 351 -37.21 -24.83 -11.52
N ALA A 352 -35.92 -24.49 -11.43
CA ALA A 352 -34.87 -25.20 -12.15
C ALA A 352 -34.56 -26.57 -11.52
N VAL A 353 -34.77 -26.76 -10.21
CA VAL A 353 -34.64 -28.08 -9.58
C VAL A 353 -35.77 -29.01 -10.01
N SER A 354 -36.98 -28.48 -10.22
CA SER A 354 -38.13 -29.25 -10.70
C SER A 354 -38.25 -29.32 -12.22
N HIS A 355 -37.29 -28.76 -12.98
CA HIS A 355 -37.33 -28.67 -14.45
C HIS A 355 -38.56 -27.93 -15.01
N GLU A 356 -39.13 -26.99 -14.24
CA GLU A 356 -40.27 -26.16 -14.63
C GLU A 356 -39.87 -24.91 -15.44
N THR A 357 -38.57 -24.60 -15.53
CA THR A 357 -38.02 -23.56 -16.39
C THR A 357 -37.00 -24.12 -17.38
N GLU A 358 -36.93 -23.55 -18.59
CA GLU A 358 -35.93 -23.93 -19.60
C GLU A 358 -34.55 -23.38 -19.27
N THR A 359 -34.50 -22.13 -18.78
CA THR A 359 -33.27 -21.43 -18.45
C THR A 359 -33.28 -20.88 -17.03
N THR A 360 -32.09 -20.69 -16.46
CA THR A 360 -31.90 -20.18 -15.09
C THR A 360 -30.53 -19.53 -14.93
N ASP A 361 -30.39 -18.78 -13.84
CA ASP A 361 -29.10 -18.27 -13.36
C ASP A 361 -28.60 -19.19 -12.23
N VAL A 362 -27.28 -19.27 -12.06
CA VAL A 362 -26.66 -19.93 -10.90
C VAL A 362 -25.65 -19.01 -10.23
N LEU A 363 -25.69 -18.98 -8.90
CA LEU A 363 -24.62 -18.43 -8.07
C LEU A 363 -23.73 -19.58 -7.61
N VAL A 364 -22.45 -19.55 -7.97
CA VAL A 364 -21.46 -20.57 -7.60
C VAL A 364 -20.51 -19.95 -6.59
N MET A 365 -20.26 -20.64 -5.49
CA MET A 365 -19.48 -20.16 -4.33
C MET A 365 -18.36 -21.14 -4.02
N GLY A 366 -17.13 -20.67 -3.91
CA GLY A 366 -16.01 -21.52 -3.56
C GLY A 366 -14.66 -20.84 -3.64
N THR A 367 -13.62 -21.62 -3.39
CA THR A 367 -12.24 -21.14 -3.44
C THR A 367 -11.73 -21.06 -4.88
N LEU A 368 -10.69 -20.25 -5.12
CA LEU A 368 -10.02 -20.17 -6.41
C LEU A 368 -9.62 -21.57 -6.94
N LEU A 369 -9.04 -22.42 -6.07
CA LEU A 369 -8.69 -23.80 -6.42
C LEU A 369 -9.91 -24.66 -6.79
N GLN A 370 -11.07 -24.43 -6.17
CA GLN A 370 -12.30 -25.13 -6.52
C GLN A 370 -12.80 -24.70 -7.90
N PHE A 371 -12.74 -23.40 -8.23
CA PHE A 371 -13.11 -22.90 -9.55
C PHE A 371 -12.18 -23.41 -10.66
N GLU A 372 -10.86 -23.46 -10.44
CA GLU A 372 -9.92 -24.06 -11.39
C GLU A 372 -10.27 -25.53 -11.67
N ARG A 373 -10.59 -26.29 -10.62
CA ARG A 373 -10.99 -27.70 -10.73
C ARG A 373 -12.37 -27.85 -11.37
N LEU A 374 -13.28 -26.90 -11.17
CA LEU A 374 -14.60 -26.88 -11.80
C LEU A 374 -14.44 -26.65 -13.30
N ALA A 375 -13.76 -25.57 -13.71
CA ALA A 375 -13.52 -25.24 -15.11
C ALA A 375 -12.86 -26.41 -15.87
N ARG A 376 -11.81 -27.02 -15.30
CA ARG A 376 -11.14 -28.20 -15.90
C ARG A 376 -12.10 -29.37 -16.15
N LYS A 377 -13.10 -29.54 -15.30
CA LYS A 377 -14.07 -30.63 -15.45
C LYS A 377 -15.16 -30.30 -16.46
N LEU A 378 -15.59 -29.05 -16.52
CA LEU A 378 -16.57 -28.58 -17.48
C LEU A 378 -16.05 -28.65 -18.92
N ASP A 379 -14.73 -28.52 -19.15
CA ASP A 379 -14.10 -28.73 -20.47
C ASP A 379 -14.44 -30.08 -21.11
N GLY A 380 -14.55 -31.13 -20.28
CA GLY A 380 -14.81 -32.50 -20.75
C GLY A 380 -16.30 -32.85 -20.86
N GLN A 381 -17.20 -31.89 -20.64
CA GLN A 381 -18.65 -32.11 -20.63
C GLN A 381 -19.29 -31.69 -21.96
N ALA A 382 -20.50 -32.19 -22.21
CA ALA A 382 -21.28 -31.84 -23.41
C ALA A 382 -21.92 -30.43 -23.30
N ARG A 383 -22.60 -30.01 -24.37
CA ARG A 383 -23.31 -28.71 -24.48
C ARG A 383 -22.35 -27.51 -24.44
N SER A 384 -22.80 -26.38 -23.90
CA SER A 384 -22.01 -25.15 -23.81
C SER A 384 -21.10 -25.12 -22.56
N LEU A 385 -20.99 -26.22 -21.81
CA LEU A 385 -20.17 -26.29 -20.61
C LEU A 385 -18.67 -26.00 -20.85
N PRO A 386 -18.04 -26.41 -21.97
CA PRO A 386 -16.66 -25.99 -22.29
C PRO A 386 -16.54 -24.48 -22.51
N VAL A 387 -17.56 -23.85 -23.11
CA VAL A 387 -17.59 -22.38 -23.29
C VAL A 387 -17.71 -21.69 -21.93
N ILE A 388 -18.60 -22.18 -21.06
CA ILE A 388 -18.76 -21.66 -19.69
C ILE A 388 -17.47 -21.84 -18.87
N ALA A 389 -16.76 -22.96 -19.06
CA ALA A 389 -15.47 -23.20 -18.42
C ALA A 389 -14.44 -22.12 -18.79
N GLU A 390 -14.37 -21.76 -20.07
CA GLU A 390 -13.48 -20.71 -20.54
C GLU A 390 -13.89 -19.34 -20.01
N MET A 391 -15.19 -19.01 -20.03
CA MET A 391 -15.70 -17.77 -19.43
C MET A 391 -15.38 -17.67 -17.94
N ILE A 392 -15.42 -18.78 -17.19
CA ILE A 392 -15.00 -18.81 -15.78
C ILE A 392 -13.51 -18.46 -15.66
N ARG A 393 -12.64 -19.05 -16.48
CA ARG A 393 -11.20 -18.75 -16.46
C ARG A 393 -10.92 -17.30 -16.81
N GLU A 394 -11.53 -16.80 -17.88
CA GLU A 394 -11.38 -15.43 -18.34
C GLU A 394 -11.88 -14.44 -17.27
N CYS A 395 -13.05 -14.69 -16.68
CA CYS A 395 -13.59 -13.85 -15.60
C CYS A 395 -12.67 -13.81 -14.38
N ILE A 396 -12.07 -14.94 -14.01
CA ILE A 396 -11.09 -15.01 -12.91
C ILE A 396 -9.79 -14.27 -13.28
N SER A 397 -9.27 -14.49 -14.49
CA SER A 397 -8.05 -13.85 -15.02
C SER A 397 -8.18 -12.32 -15.09
N ASN A 398 -9.35 -11.84 -15.52
CA ASN A 398 -9.65 -10.41 -15.63
C ASN A 398 -9.61 -9.67 -14.28
N ARG A 399 -9.75 -10.38 -13.16
CA ARG A 399 -9.61 -9.79 -11.81
C ARG A 399 -8.18 -9.36 -11.48
N THR A 400 -7.18 -9.96 -12.13
CA THR A 400 -5.75 -9.64 -11.94
C THR A 400 -5.15 -8.98 -13.18
N ASN A 401 -5.93 -8.80 -14.24
CA ASN A 401 -5.48 -8.12 -15.45
C ASN A 401 -5.60 -6.60 -15.29
N LEU A 402 -4.47 -5.92 -15.20
CA LEU A 402 -4.38 -4.46 -15.04
C LEU A 402 -5.08 -3.67 -16.14
N GLU A 403 -4.86 -4.07 -17.39
CA GLU A 403 -5.45 -3.39 -18.54
C GLU A 403 -6.97 -3.46 -18.48
N TYR A 404 -7.51 -4.66 -18.21
CA TYR A 404 -8.94 -4.87 -18.05
C TYR A 404 -9.54 -4.04 -16.90
N ARG A 405 -8.81 -3.90 -15.78
CA ARG A 405 -9.29 -3.14 -14.61
C ARG A 405 -9.29 -1.62 -14.83
N TYR A 406 -8.27 -1.10 -15.51
CA TYR A 406 -7.98 0.34 -15.46
C TYR A 406 -7.91 1.06 -16.81
N LEU A 407 -7.74 0.34 -17.93
CA LEU A 407 -7.85 0.96 -19.25
C LEU A 407 -9.34 0.98 -19.64
N ARG A 408 -9.90 2.19 -19.73
CA ARG A 408 -11.30 2.44 -20.10
C ARG A 408 -11.43 3.01 -21.49
#